data_AF-A0A2E3BWQ7-F1
#
_entry.id   AF-A0A2E3BWQ7-F1
#
_cell.length_a   1.000
_cell.length_b   1.000
_cell.length_c   1.000
_cell.angle_alpha   90.00
_cell.angle_beta   90.00
_cell.angle_gamma   90.00
#
_symmetry.space_group_name_H-M   'P 1'
#
loop_
_entity.id
_entity.type
_entity.pdbx_description
1 polymer ?
#
loop_
_entity_poly.entity_id
_entity_poly.type
_entity_poly.pdbx_seq_one_letter_code
_entity_poly.pdbx_strand_id
1 'polypeptide(L)'
;MKEKIFIARNSEPEGSPSEYLGAEVSIGKLSSEMIDELKLLLENDNLFEEMVGNFSQTYIGSSYLTDLMDINEEFHKNGLIYYEDFEESGDTYSYSTKNWAFVLPEDENFEPNPDFKPAKKIELSSNGFEVISVRTMDLYFKAKGELAKEIKSDFDHIDYTNEPKFKIQTGIANFHSVMYSSRFCGFNLLHSVYVNGNELIRDEDAEEEAGNLYYSSHLLFKDGSLIGWLASNNYSHSFPFDYIESEIPCISPYLRDNDSEVYQSAIKDLIDKIRG
;
A
#
# COMPACT_ATOMS: atom_id res chain seq x y z
N MET A 1 -29.68 -19.71 11.21
CA MET A 1 -29.77 -19.70 9.71
C MET A 1 -28.55 -18.97 9.20
N LYS A 2 -27.92 -19.42 8.11
CA LYS A 2 -26.76 -18.71 7.55
C LYS A 2 -27.16 -17.69 6.48
N GLU A 3 -26.38 -16.64 6.33
CA GLU A 3 -26.56 -15.55 5.38
C GLU A 3 -25.22 -15.17 4.75
N LYS A 4 -25.23 -14.87 3.45
CA LYS A 4 -24.04 -14.43 2.73
C LYS A 4 -23.77 -12.97 3.02
N ILE A 5 -22.49 -12.64 3.16
CA ILE A 5 -21.99 -11.28 3.26
C ILE A 5 -20.96 -11.06 2.16
N PHE A 6 -21.07 -9.93 1.47
CA PHE A 6 -20.08 -9.42 0.52
C PHE A 6 -19.77 -7.98 0.87
N ILE A 7 -18.48 -7.68 0.99
CA ILE A 7 -17.95 -6.35 1.26
C ILE A 7 -17.05 -6.00 0.09
N ALA A 8 -17.30 -4.85 -0.52
CA ALA A 8 -16.49 -4.35 -1.60
C ALA A 8 -16.16 -2.87 -1.36
N ARG A 9 -14.89 -2.49 -1.56
CA ARG A 9 -14.43 -1.11 -1.38
C ARG A 9 -13.45 -0.71 -2.48
N ASN A 10 -13.54 0.54 -2.90
CA ASN A 10 -12.61 1.15 -3.85
C ASN A 10 -12.20 2.56 -3.39
N SER A 11 -11.12 3.07 -3.95
CA SER A 11 -10.61 4.42 -3.69
C SER A 11 -10.20 5.00 -5.04
N GLU A 12 -10.71 6.17 -5.39
CA GLU A 12 -10.49 6.83 -6.69
C GLU A 12 -9.92 8.25 -6.48
N PRO A 13 -8.73 8.40 -5.85
CA PRO A 13 -8.18 9.72 -5.58
C PRO A 13 -7.74 10.41 -6.87
N GLU A 14 -7.96 11.72 -6.92
CA GLU A 14 -7.60 12.54 -8.08
C GLU A 14 -6.09 12.47 -8.34
N GLY A 15 -5.70 12.27 -9.60
CA GLY A 15 -4.29 12.18 -10.00
C GLY A 15 -3.61 10.85 -9.69
N SER A 16 -4.35 9.84 -9.21
CA SER A 16 -3.86 8.46 -9.06
C SER A 16 -3.42 7.87 -10.41
N PRO A 17 -2.31 7.12 -10.47
CA PRO A 17 -1.90 6.37 -11.66
C PRO A 17 -2.78 5.13 -11.91
N SER A 18 -3.52 4.65 -10.91
CA SER A 18 -4.47 3.54 -11.02
C SER A 18 -5.91 4.04 -10.86
N GLU A 19 -6.85 3.35 -11.51
CA GLU A 19 -8.29 3.70 -11.43
C GLU A 19 -8.80 3.44 -10.01
N TYR A 20 -8.47 2.28 -9.46
CA TYR A 20 -8.73 1.95 -8.06
C TYR A 20 -7.40 1.90 -7.33
N LEU A 21 -7.21 2.75 -6.31
CA LEU A 21 -5.95 2.92 -5.61
C LEU A 21 -5.60 1.72 -4.72
N GLY A 22 -5.14 0.65 -5.37
CA GLY A 22 -4.59 -0.55 -4.78
C GLY A 22 -3.08 -0.50 -4.67
N ALA A 23 -2.55 -1.26 -3.73
CA ALA A 23 -1.13 -1.54 -3.71
C ALA A 23 -0.81 -2.92 -3.16
N GLU A 24 0.28 -3.47 -3.68
CA GLU A 24 1.09 -4.45 -3.00
C GLU A 24 2.16 -3.71 -2.20
N VAL A 25 2.32 -4.08 -0.94
CA VAL A 25 3.33 -3.52 -0.06
C VAL A 25 4.15 -4.64 0.55
N SER A 26 5.47 -4.53 0.42
CA SER A 26 6.43 -5.42 1.07
C SER A 26 7.46 -4.66 1.90
N ILE A 27 7.89 -5.28 2.99
CA ILE A 27 8.95 -4.78 3.85
C ILE A 27 9.91 -5.92 4.16
N GLY A 28 11.19 -5.63 4.05
CA GLY A 28 12.22 -6.51 4.55
C GLY A 28 13.62 -5.92 4.43
N LYS A 29 14.61 -6.79 4.56
CA LYS A 29 16.02 -6.47 4.72
C LYS A 29 16.78 -6.78 3.46
N LEU A 30 17.58 -5.81 3.06
CA LEU A 30 18.49 -5.99 1.93
C LEU A 30 19.69 -6.81 2.38
N SER A 31 20.00 -7.86 1.62
CA SER A 31 21.25 -8.59 1.79
C SER A 31 22.42 -7.72 1.33
N SER A 32 23.62 -8.03 1.81
CA SER A 32 24.85 -7.37 1.34
C SER A 32 25.04 -7.51 -0.18
N GLU A 33 24.63 -8.64 -0.75
CA GLU A 33 24.70 -8.88 -2.21
C GLU A 33 23.77 -7.93 -2.97
N MET A 34 22.54 -7.72 -2.51
CA MET A 34 21.60 -6.80 -3.14
C MET A 34 22.05 -5.34 -3.02
N ILE A 35 22.69 -4.97 -1.92
CA ILE A 35 23.24 -3.62 -1.72
C ILE A 35 24.44 -3.38 -2.66
N ASP A 36 25.33 -4.36 -2.77
CA ASP A 36 26.47 -4.29 -3.68
C ASP A 36 26.01 -4.23 -5.15
N GLU A 37 24.98 -4.99 -5.50
CA GLU A 37 24.34 -4.93 -6.82
C GLU A 37 23.73 -3.55 -7.09
N LEU A 38 22.91 -3.01 -6.17
CA LEU A 38 22.34 -1.66 -6.32
C LEU A 38 23.44 -0.63 -6.56
N LYS A 39 24.50 -0.68 -5.76
CA LYS A 39 25.64 0.23 -5.91
C LYS A 39 26.27 0.11 -7.30
N LEU A 40 26.50 -1.10 -7.80
CA LEU A 40 27.06 -1.31 -9.14
C LEU A 40 26.11 -0.81 -10.24
N LEU A 41 24.80 -1.02 -10.10
CA LEU A 41 23.79 -0.52 -11.03
C LEU A 41 23.79 1.01 -11.07
N LEU A 42 23.87 1.66 -9.91
CA LEU A 42 23.93 3.12 -9.79
C LEU A 42 25.23 3.69 -10.35
N GLU A 43 26.39 3.09 -10.02
CA GLU A 43 27.71 3.56 -10.47
C GLU A 43 27.89 3.44 -11.99
N ASN A 44 27.19 2.50 -12.63
CA ASN A 44 27.26 2.25 -14.06
C ASN A 44 26.07 2.82 -14.86
N ASP A 45 25.17 3.58 -14.22
CA ASP A 45 23.94 4.12 -14.83
C ASP A 45 23.07 3.03 -15.52
N ASN A 46 23.00 1.86 -14.89
CA ASN A 46 22.32 0.66 -15.40
C ASN A 46 21.11 0.24 -14.55
N LEU A 47 20.69 1.05 -13.58
CA LEU A 47 19.52 0.73 -12.76
C LEU A 47 18.24 0.61 -13.59
N PHE A 48 18.15 1.38 -14.68
CA PHE A 48 16.98 1.44 -15.55
C PHE A 48 17.26 0.89 -16.94
N GLU A 49 16.31 0.14 -17.48
CA GLU A 49 16.42 -0.56 -18.76
C GLU A 49 15.13 -0.45 -19.58
N GLU A 50 15.22 -0.65 -20.89
CA GLU A 50 14.04 -0.72 -21.76
C GLU A 50 13.35 -2.07 -21.56
N MET A 51 12.08 -2.04 -21.16
CA MET A 51 11.25 -3.22 -20.88
C MET A 51 10.04 -3.25 -21.83
N VAL A 52 9.52 -4.47 -22.06
CA VAL A 52 8.33 -4.68 -22.88
C VAL A 52 7.10 -4.74 -21.98
N GLY A 53 6.18 -3.80 -22.17
CA GLY A 53 4.88 -3.76 -21.52
C GLY A 53 3.77 -4.42 -22.36
N ASN A 54 2.53 -4.21 -21.94
CA ASN A 54 1.36 -4.71 -22.64
C ASN A 54 1.28 -4.16 -24.08
N PHE A 55 0.72 -4.97 -24.98
CA PHE A 55 0.54 -4.61 -26.40
C PHE A 55 1.85 -4.22 -27.13
N SER A 56 2.99 -4.77 -26.70
CA SER A 56 4.31 -4.51 -27.28
C SER A 56 4.78 -3.05 -27.18
N GLN A 57 4.22 -2.28 -26.25
CA GLN A 57 4.75 -0.95 -25.94
C GLN A 57 6.02 -1.10 -25.11
N THR A 58 7.05 -0.31 -25.41
CA THR A 58 8.26 -0.26 -24.58
C THR A 58 8.16 0.86 -23.55
N TYR A 59 8.75 0.64 -22.38
CA TYR A 59 8.85 1.63 -21.31
C TYR A 59 10.18 1.49 -20.60
N ILE A 60 10.59 2.48 -19.79
CA ILE A 60 11.79 2.38 -18.98
C ILE A 60 11.41 1.82 -17.61
N GLY A 61 11.96 0.66 -17.27
CA GLY A 61 11.70 -0.03 -16.00
C GLY A 61 12.99 -0.48 -15.33
N SER A 62 12.88 -1.37 -14.35
CA SER A 62 14.03 -1.94 -13.64
C SER A 62 13.69 -3.32 -13.09
N SER A 63 14.42 -4.34 -13.54
CA SER A 63 14.33 -5.68 -12.97
C SER A 63 14.71 -5.68 -11.48
N TYR A 64 15.75 -4.94 -11.11
CA TYR A 64 16.16 -4.81 -9.70
C TYR A 64 15.03 -4.27 -8.80
N LEU A 65 14.35 -3.20 -9.23
CA LEU A 65 13.20 -2.67 -8.47
C LEU A 65 12.02 -3.66 -8.40
N THR A 66 11.85 -4.49 -9.44
CA THR A 66 10.84 -5.56 -9.43
C THR A 66 11.20 -6.60 -8.37
N ASP A 67 12.46 -7.02 -8.32
CA ASP A 67 12.96 -8.00 -7.35
C ASP A 67 12.89 -7.49 -5.90
N LEU A 68 12.97 -6.16 -5.69
CA LEU A 68 12.76 -5.57 -4.36
C LEU A 68 11.35 -5.80 -3.79
N MET A 69 10.36 -6.11 -4.63
CA MET A 69 9.02 -6.48 -4.15
C MET A 69 9.01 -7.84 -3.44
N ASP A 70 9.90 -8.75 -3.83
CA ASP A 70 9.99 -10.11 -3.27
C ASP A 70 10.69 -10.14 -1.90
N ILE A 71 11.28 -9.02 -1.46
CA ILE A 71 11.84 -8.86 -0.11
C ILE A 71 10.70 -8.51 0.85
N ASN A 72 10.26 -9.52 1.62
CA ASN A 72 8.94 -9.47 2.23
C ASN A 72 8.83 -10.18 3.59
N GLU A 73 9.97 -10.44 4.24
CA GLU A 73 10.04 -11.23 5.47
C GLU A 73 9.43 -10.53 6.69
N GLU A 74 9.33 -9.19 6.68
CA GLU A 74 8.74 -8.43 7.78
C GLU A 74 7.26 -8.11 7.54
N PHE A 75 6.90 -7.86 6.28
CA PHE A 75 5.54 -7.55 5.88
C PHE A 75 5.34 -7.85 4.39
N HIS A 76 4.18 -8.44 4.05
CA HIS A 76 3.74 -8.59 2.66
C HIS A 76 2.21 -8.62 2.61
N LYS A 77 1.60 -7.60 2.01
CA LYS A 77 0.15 -7.54 1.82
C LYS A 77 -0.24 -6.77 0.57
N ASN A 78 -1.30 -7.24 -0.06
CA ASN A 78 -2.09 -6.51 -1.04
C ASN A 78 -3.24 -5.81 -0.33
N GLY A 79 -3.64 -4.63 -0.78
CA GLY A 79 -4.77 -3.94 -0.19
C GLY A 79 -5.13 -2.63 -0.88
N LEU A 80 -6.18 -2.00 -0.38
CA LEU A 80 -6.64 -0.69 -0.81
C LEU A 80 -5.94 0.39 0.01
N ILE A 81 -5.36 1.40 -0.66
CA ILE A 81 -4.75 2.55 0.01
C ILE A 81 -5.81 3.65 0.23
N TYR A 82 -5.73 4.30 1.40
CA TYR A 82 -6.41 5.56 1.71
C TYR A 82 -5.55 6.39 2.68
N TYR A 83 -5.70 7.72 2.65
CA TYR A 83 -4.81 8.66 3.35
C TYR A 83 -5.40 9.19 4.66
N GLU A 84 -6.62 9.71 4.64
CA GLU A 84 -7.25 10.33 5.81
C GLU A 84 -8.52 9.55 6.21
N ASP A 85 -9.62 9.78 5.51
CA ASP A 85 -10.91 9.23 5.88
C ASP A 85 -11.27 7.99 5.08
N PHE A 86 -11.37 6.85 5.76
CA PHE A 86 -11.81 5.60 5.14
C PHE A 86 -13.24 5.70 4.57
N GLU A 87 -14.05 6.65 5.06
CA GLU A 87 -15.40 6.91 4.54
C GLU A 87 -15.42 7.38 3.09
N GLU A 88 -14.34 8.01 2.60
CA GLU A 88 -14.21 8.43 1.20
C GLU A 88 -14.01 7.25 0.25
N SER A 89 -13.62 6.07 0.78
CA SER A 89 -13.65 4.86 -0.04
C SER A 89 -15.10 4.48 -0.37
N GLY A 90 -15.35 4.07 -1.60
CA GLY A 90 -16.68 3.84 -2.15
C GLY A 90 -17.03 2.36 -2.24
N ASP A 91 -18.25 2.10 -2.70
CA ASP A 91 -18.58 0.88 -3.45
C ASP A 91 -19.30 1.32 -4.72
N THR A 92 -18.54 1.94 -5.64
CA THR A 92 -19.04 2.59 -6.86
C THR A 92 -19.99 1.69 -7.65
N TYR A 93 -19.72 0.38 -7.72
CA TYR A 93 -20.54 -0.59 -8.47
C TYR A 93 -21.56 -1.37 -7.63
N SER A 94 -21.70 -1.05 -6.34
CA SER A 94 -22.66 -1.70 -5.43
C SER A 94 -22.48 -3.23 -5.37
N TYR A 95 -21.25 -3.71 -5.32
CA TYR A 95 -20.95 -5.14 -5.18
C TYR A 95 -21.27 -5.70 -3.78
N SER A 96 -21.33 -4.82 -2.79
CA SER A 96 -21.58 -5.18 -1.39
C SER A 96 -23.02 -5.60 -1.14
N THR A 97 -23.21 -6.53 -0.20
CA THR A 97 -24.53 -6.76 0.41
C THR A 97 -24.88 -5.64 1.38
N LYS A 98 -26.18 -5.40 1.63
CA LYS A 98 -26.64 -4.31 2.53
C LYS A 98 -26.70 -4.68 4.02
N ASN A 99 -26.33 -5.92 4.34
CA ASN A 99 -26.54 -6.55 5.65
C ASN A 99 -25.37 -6.35 6.63
N TRP A 100 -24.48 -5.40 6.37
CA TRP A 100 -23.30 -5.09 7.17
C TRP A 100 -23.08 -3.59 7.29
N ALA A 101 -22.33 -3.18 8.32
CA ALA A 101 -21.86 -1.82 8.50
C ALA A 101 -20.50 -1.82 9.23
N PHE A 102 -19.66 -0.83 8.94
CA PHE A 102 -18.42 -0.62 9.70
C PHE A 102 -18.75 -0.16 11.12
N VAL A 103 -17.95 -0.61 12.07
CA VAL A 103 -17.94 0.00 13.40
C VAL A 103 -17.06 1.24 13.30
N LEU A 104 -17.61 2.42 13.59
CA LEU A 104 -16.82 3.63 13.67
C LEU A 104 -15.91 3.56 14.91
N PRO A 105 -14.67 4.06 14.84
CA PRO A 105 -13.76 4.07 15.99
C PRO A 105 -14.35 4.72 17.26
N GLU A 106 -15.27 5.67 17.07
CA GLU A 106 -15.97 6.39 18.14
C GLU A 106 -16.96 5.48 18.89
N ASP A 107 -17.64 4.59 18.17
CA ASP A 107 -18.66 3.67 18.67
C ASP A 107 -18.03 2.41 19.31
N GLU A 108 -16.75 2.13 19.04
CA GLU A 108 -16.02 1.00 19.63
C GLU A 108 -15.83 1.12 21.15
N ASN A 109 -15.88 2.35 21.68
CA ASN A 109 -15.78 2.60 23.12
C ASN A 109 -17.12 2.38 23.87
N PHE A 110 -18.25 2.29 23.16
CA PHE A 110 -19.57 2.12 23.76
C PHE A 110 -19.90 0.65 24.10
N GLU A 111 -19.41 -0.30 23.31
CA GLU A 111 -19.44 -1.73 23.60
C GLU A 111 -18.04 -2.31 23.43
N PRO A 112 -17.31 -2.66 24.52
CA PRO A 112 -15.98 -3.25 24.39
C PRO A 112 -16.07 -4.56 23.61
N ASN A 113 -15.60 -4.54 22.36
CA ASN A 113 -15.48 -5.74 21.55
C ASN A 113 -14.09 -6.35 21.81
N PRO A 114 -13.98 -7.48 22.55
CA PRO A 114 -12.70 -8.07 22.90
C PRO A 114 -11.93 -8.58 21.67
N ASP A 115 -12.61 -8.79 20.54
CA ASP A 115 -12.02 -9.25 19.29
C ASP A 115 -11.56 -8.08 18.39
N PHE A 116 -11.75 -6.83 18.82
CA PHE A 116 -11.29 -5.67 18.08
C PHE A 116 -9.76 -5.66 17.93
N LYS A 117 -9.31 -5.47 16.69
CA LYS A 117 -7.91 -5.34 16.33
C LYS A 117 -7.69 -3.91 15.86
N PRO A 118 -6.99 -3.06 16.64
CA PRO A 118 -6.63 -1.73 16.17
C PRO A 118 -5.73 -1.83 14.94
N ALA A 119 -5.68 -0.75 14.16
CA ALA A 119 -4.76 -0.64 13.04
C ALA A 119 -3.33 -1.01 13.49
N LYS A 120 -2.70 -1.94 12.76
CA LYS A 120 -1.33 -2.35 13.02
C LYS A 120 -0.40 -1.23 12.57
N LYS A 121 0.20 -0.54 13.53
CA LYS A 121 1.27 0.43 13.25
C LYS A 121 2.47 -0.32 12.67
N ILE A 122 2.97 0.18 11.54
CA ILE A 122 4.17 -0.34 10.90
C ILE A 122 5.40 0.33 11.53
N GLU A 123 6.36 -0.52 11.90
CA GLU A 123 7.62 -0.16 12.52
C GLU A 123 8.73 -0.95 11.79
N LEU A 124 9.88 -0.30 11.62
CA LEU A 124 11.08 -0.89 11.03
C LEU A 124 12.01 -1.40 12.14
N SER A 125 12.80 -2.43 11.83
CA SER A 125 13.83 -2.89 12.75
C SER A 125 15.02 -1.94 12.67
N SER A 126 15.37 -1.27 13.77
CA SER A 126 16.30 -0.12 13.75
C SER A 126 17.77 -0.43 13.35
N ASN A 127 18.09 -1.59 12.78
CA ASN A 127 19.45 -2.04 12.47
C ASN A 127 19.53 -2.67 11.06
N GLY A 128 20.53 -2.24 10.28
CA GLY A 128 20.83 -2.77 8.96
C GLY A 128 20.16 -1.99 7.84
N PHE A 129 20.10 -2.59 6.65
CA PHE A 129 19.43 -2.01 5.49
C PHE A 129 18.06 -2.65 5.31
N GLU A 130 17.05 -1.80 5.20
CA GLU A 130 15.66 -2.20 5.01
C GLU A 130 15.07 -1.47 3.81
N VAL A 131 14.06 -2.08 3.22
CA VAL A 131 13.29 -1.48 2.14
C VAL A 131 11.81 -1.56 2.45
N ILE A 132 11.10 -0.46 2.23
CA ILE A 132 9.64 -0.45 2.09
C ILE A 132 9.35 -0.30 0.60
N SER A 133 8.82 -1.35 -0.01
CA SER A 133 8.45 -1.39 -1.41
C SER A 133 6.93 -1.28 -1.54
N VAL A 134 6.46 -0.38 -2.39
CA VAL A 134 5.05 -0.19 -2.70
C VAL A 134 4.86 -0.25 -4.21
N ARG A 135 4.00 -1.13 -4.70
CA ARG A 135 3.65 -1.26 -6.11
C ARG A 135 2.16 -1.02 -6.30
N THR A 136 1.80 -0.01 -7.09
CA THR A 136 0.41 0.28 -7.48
C THR A 136 -0.20 -0.87 -8.24
N MET A 137 -1.50 -1.04 -8.06
CA MET A 137 -2.33 -1.84 -8.94
C MET A 137 -3.76 -1.31 -8.93
N ASP A 138 -4.50 -1.58 -10.00
CA ASP A 138 -5.96 -1.50 -9.94
C ASP A 138 -6.45 -2.59 -8.99
N LEU A 139 -6.92 -2.21 -7.81
CA LEU A 139 -7.49 -3.14 -6.83
C LEU A 139 -8.82 -2.60 -6.31
N TYR A 140 -9.88 -3.38 -6.54
CA TYR A 140 -11.16 -3.21 -5.87
C TYR A 140 -11.22 -4.22 -4.72
N PHE A 141 -11.10 -3.77 -3.48
CA PHE A 141 -11.06 -4.67 -2.32
C PHE A 141 -12.38 -5.43 -2.22
N LYS A 142 -12.33 -6.76 -2.15
CA LYS A 142 -13.52 -7.63 -2.08
C LYS A 142 -13.29 -8.74 -1.07
N ALA A 143 -14.25 -8.89 -0.15
CA ALA A 143 -14.25 -9.96 0.84
C ALA A 143 -15.65 -10.56 1.02
N LYS A 144 -15.70 -11.87 1.25
CA LYS A 144 -16.95 -12.65 1.33
C LYS A 144 -16.95 -13.64 2.48
N GLY A 145 -18.16 -13.96 2.95
CA GLY A 145 -18.36 -14.97 3.98
C GLY A 145 -19.80 -15.49 4.02
N GLU A 146 -20.00 -16.53 4.82
CA GLU A 146 -21.32 -17.07 5.11
C GLU A 146 -21.47 -17.25 6.63
N LEU A 147 -22.25 -16.36 7.24
CA LEU A 147 -22.30 -16.15 8.69
C LEU A 147 -23.68 -16.45 9.26
N ALA A 148 -23.72 -16.83 10.53
CA ALA A 148 -24.95 -17.07 11.27
C ALA A 148 -25.70 -15.75 11.49
N LYS A 149 -26.98 -15.66 11.11
CA LYS A 149 -27.79 -14.42 11.24
C LYS A 149 -27.87 -13.91 12.68
N GLU A 150 -27.74 -14.82 13.63
CA GLU A 150 -27.87 -14.57 15.07
C GLU A 150 -26.76 -13.68 15.64
N ILE A 151 -25.65 -13.47 14.90
CA ILE A 151 -24.55 -12.61 15.33
C ILE A 151 -24.74 -11.15 14.89
N LYS A 152 -25.79 -10.84 14.12
CA LYS A 152 -26.12 -9.48 13.74
C LYS A 152 -26.53 -8.69 14.98
N SER A 153 -26.25 -7.40 14.96
CA SER A 153 -26.55 -6.49 16.05
C SER A 153 -27.16 -5.20 15.51
N ASP A 154 -27.92 -4.51 16.36
CA ASP A 154 -28.49 -3.23 16.03
C ASP A 154 -27.37 -2.17 15.94
N PHE A 155 -27.51 -1.28 14.96
CA PHE A 155 -26.65 -0.12 14.78
C PHE A 155 -27.46 1.11 15.13
N ASP A 156 -27.43 1.50 16.41
CA ASP A 156 -28.30 2.56 16.96
C ASP A 156 -28.02 3.96 16.35
N HIS A 157 -26.92 4.13 15.60
CA HIS A 157 -26.45 5.44 15.13
C HIS A 157 -26.23 5.58 13.61
N ILE A 158 -26.28 4.49 12.83
CA ILE A 158 -25.83 4.50 11.43
C ILE A 158 -26.98 4.28 10.42
N ASP A 159 -28.10 3.67 10.82
CA ASP A 159 -29.14 3.31 9.84
C ASP A 159 -30.57 3.47 10.39
N TYR A 160 -31.35 4.35 9.76
CA TYR A 160 -32.77 4.60 10.07
C TYR A 160 -33.68 3.39 9.75
N THR A 161 -33.13 2.32 9.16
CA THR A 161 -33.88 1.12 8.77
C THR A 161 -34.16 0.17 9.93
N ASN A 162 -33.53 0.32 11.11
CA ASN A 162 -33.68 -0.55 12.29
C ASN A 162 -33.45 -2.05 12.01
N GLU A 163 -32.76 -2.42 10.92
CA GLU A 163 -32.45 -3.84 10.65
C GLU A 163 -31.08 -4.22 11.25
N PRO A 164 -30.99 -5.34 12.01
CA PRO A 164 -29.71 -5.82 12.52
C PRO A 164 -28.71 -6.11 11.39
N LYS A 165 -27.45 -5.70 11.58
CA LYS A 165 -26.36 -5.87 10.61
C LYS A 165 -25.16 -6.60 11.20
N PHE A 166 -24.32 -7.15 10.33
CA PHE A 166 -23.00 -7.64 10.71
C PHE A 166 -22.07 -6.45 10.97
N LYS A 167 -21.50 -6.39 12.18
CA LYS A 167 -20.48 -5.41 12.56
C LYS A 167 -19.15 -5.76 11.90
N ILE A 168 -18.63 -4.88 11.06
CA ILE A 168 -17.37 -5.09 10.34
C ILE A 168 -16.23 -4.37 11.05
N GLN A 169 -15.17 -5.12 11.29
CA GLN A 169 -13.87 -4.61 11.72
C GLN A 169 -12.89 -4.70 10.56
N THR A 170 -12.01 -3.72 10.43
CA THR A 170 -11.02 -3.63 9.35
C THR A 170 -9.64 -4.06 9.81
N GLY A 171 -8.97 -4.88 9.02
CA GLY A 171 -7.54 -5.14 9.13
C GLY A 171 -6.77 -4.06 8.37
N ILE A 172 -6.21 -3.11 9.12
CA ILE A 172 -5.47 -1.97 8.58
C ILE A 172 -4.01 -2.07 8.99
N ALA A 173 -3.11 -1.90 8.02
CA ALA A 173 -1.72 -1.55 8.28
C ALA A 173 -1.55 -0.03 8.13
N ASN A 174 -1.05 0.62 9.19
CA ASN A 174 -0.86 2.07 9.24
C ASN A 174 0.63 2.40 9.03
N PHE A 175 0.93 3.10 7.94
CA PHE A 175 2.29 3.51 7.57
C PHE A 175 2.61 4.96 7.98
N HIS A 176 1.65 5.69 8.57
CA HIS A 176 1.88 7.09 8.94
C HIS A 176 3.03 7.28 9.93
N SER A 177 3.21 6.35 10.88
CA SER A 177 4.31 6.43 11.85
C SER A 177 5.69 6.45 11.19
N VAL A 178 5.96 5.50 10.28
CA VAL A 178 7.26 5.35 9.61
C VAL A 178 7.48 6.42 8.52
N MET A 179 6.41 6.86 7.87
CA MET A 179 6.50 7.88 6.82
C MET A 179 6.68 9.29 7.40
N TYR A 180 6.00 9.60 8.51
CA TYR A 180 6.11 10.92 9.16
C TYR A 180 7.53 11.23 9.62
N SER A 181 8.24 10.26 10.22
CA SER A 181 9.65 10.43 10.58
C SER A 181 10.55 10.69 9.38
N SER A 182 10.10 10.29 8.19
CA SER A 182 10.83 10.37 6.93
C SER A 182 10.42 11.58 6.08
N ARG A 183 9.45 12.40 6.55
CA ARG A 183 8.83 13.52 5.81
C ARG A 183 8.14 13.11 4.50
N PHE A 184 7.64 11.88 4.46
CA PHE A 184 6.73 11.40 3.41
C PHE A 184 5.30 11.39 3.94
N CYS A 185 4.33 11.62 3.07
CA CYS A 185 2.93 11.39 3.43
C CYS A 185 2.71 9.91 3.73
N GLY A 186 2.10 9.64 4.88
CA GLY A 186 1.70 8.30 5.29
C GLY A 186 0.43 7.84 4.60
N PHE A 187 0.18 6.54 4.64
CA PHE A 187 -1.10 5.99 4.20
C PHE A 187 -1.52 4.82 5.08
N ASN A 188 -2.77 4.42 4.92
CA ASN A 188 -3.34 3.20 5.47
C ASN A 188 -3.56 2.19 4.36
N LEU A 189 -3.33 0.90 4.66
CA LEU A 189 -3.61 -0.21 3.76
C LEU A 189 -4.70 -1.09 4.37
N LEU A 190 -5.90 -1.07 3.77
CA LEU A 190 -6.95 -2.04 4.08
C LEU A 190 -6.61 -3.37 3.41
N HIS A 191 -6.27 -4.38 4.20
CA HIS A 191 -5.84 -5.68 3.69
C HIS A 191 -6.74 -6.84 4.12
N SER A 192 -7.66 -6.65 5.07
CA SER A 192 -8.62 -7.67 5.48
C SER A 192 -9.81 -7.07 6.21
N VAL A 193 -10.85 -7.86 6.42
CA VAL A 193 -12.04 -7.48 7.19
C VAL A 193 -12.52 -8.66 8.03
N TYR A 194 -13.12 -8.37 9.19
CA TYR A 194 -13.48 -9.34 10.21
C TYR A 194 -14.91 -9.14 10.69
N VAL A 195 -15.55 -10.25 11.10
CA VAL A 195 -16.80 -10.26 11.87
C VAL A 195 -16.60 -11.08 13.13
N ASN A 196 -16.72 -10.45 14.30
CA ASN A 196 -16.46 -11.07 15.62
C ASN A 196 -15.11 -11.81 15.63
N GLY A 197 -14.03 -11.14 15.25
CA GLY A 197 -12.68 -11.70 15.19
C GLY A 197 -12.39 -12.69 14.05
N ASN A 198 -13.41 -13.16 13.33
CA ASN A 198 -13.24 -14.09 12.21
C ASN A 198 -13.02 -13.34 10.90
N GLU A 199 -11.91 -13.63 10.22
CA GLU A 199 -11.57 -13.02 8.94
C GLU A 199 -12.50 -13.50 7.84
N LEU A 200 -13.01 -12.57 7.03
CA LEU A 200 -13.70 -12.92 5.80
C LEU A 200 -12.69 -13.33 4.72
N ILE A 201 -13.13 -14.15 3.79
CA ILE A 201 -12.28 -14.65 2.71
C ILE A 201 -12.15 -13.55 1.66
N ARG A 202 -10.93 -13.13 1.34
CA ARG A 202 -10.68 -12.22 0.22
C ARG A 202 -10.93 -12.90 -1.11
N ASP A 203 -11.45 -12.14 -2.07
CA ASP A 203 -11.75 -12.61 -3.41
C ASP A 203 -10.69 -12.11 -4.41
N GLU A 204 -9.42 -12.41 -4.14
CA GLU A 204 -8.24 -11.86 -4.86
C GLU A 204 -8.37 -11.98 -6.39
N ASP A 205 -8.86 -13.13 -6.90
CA ASP A 205 -9.14 -13.35 -8.32
C ASP A 205 -10.11 -12.32 -8.93
N ALA A 206 -11.07 -11.83 -8.13
CA ALA A 206 -12.06 -10.84 -8.54
C ALA A 206 -11.64 -9.40 -8.21
N GLU A 207 -10.56 -9.21 -7.45
CA GLU A 207 -9.97 -7.91 -7.18
C GLU A 207 -9.05 -7.47 -8.33
N GLU A 208 -8.41 -8.42 -9.02
CA GLU A 208 -7.59 -8.22 -10.22
C GLU A 208 -8.43 -7.92 -11.49
N GLU A 209 -9.43 -7.03 -11.42
CA GLU A 209 -10.33 -6.74 -12.56
C GLU A 209 -9.60 -6.20 -13.81
N ALA A 210 -8.34 -5.78 -13.70
CA ALA A 210 -7.51 -5.37 -14.84
C ALA A 210 -6.05 -5.88 -14.82
N GLY A 211 -5.51 -6.32 -13.67
CA GLY A 211 -4.13 -6.82 -13.55
C GLY A 211 -3.03 -5.84 -13.98
N ASN A 212 -3.36 -4.54 -14.12
CA ASN A 212 -2.40 -3.54 -14.54
C ASN A 212 -1.51 -3.15 -13.35
N LEU A 213 -0.22 -3.47 -13.47
CA LEU A 213 0.83 -2.96 -12.59
C LEU A 213 1.38 -1.68 -13.22
N TYR A 214 1.40 -0.59 -12.46
CA TYR A 214 1.87 0.71 -12.96
C TYR A 214 3.27 1.02 -12.47
N TYR A 215 3.37 1.63 -11.29
CA TYR A 215 4.61 2.15 -10.72
C TYR A 215 4.88 1.55 -9.35
N SER A 216 6.16 1.49 -9.05
CA SER A 216 6.69 1.08 -7.77
C SER A 216 7.55 2.18 -7.16
N SER A 217 7.48 2.30 -5.84
CA SER A 217 8.31 3.17 -5.02
C SER A 217 8.96 2.36 -3.91
N HIS A 218 10.25 2.54 -3.76
CA HIS A 218 11.09 1.79 -2.83
C HIS A 218 11.84 2.79 -1.96
N LEU A 219 11.46 2.85 -0.69
CA LEU A 219 12.13 3.67 0.30
C LEU A 219 13.19 2.83 1.00
N LEU A 220 14.44 3.27 0.89
CA LEU A 220 15.61 2.60 1.44
C LEU A 220 15.97 3.19 2.79
N PHE A 221 16.03 2.34 3.81
CA PHE A 221 16.40 2.72 5.16
C PHE A 221 17.73 2.08 5.54
N LYS A 222 18.52 2.82 6.31
CA LYS A 222 19.73 2.33 6.97
C LYS A 222 19.69 2.71 8.44
N ASP A 223 19.71 1.72 9.31
CA ASP A 223 19.65 1.88 10.77
C ASP A 223 18.49 2.79 11.20
N GLY A 224 17.31 2.55 10.62
CA GLY A 224 16.07 3.32 10.87
C GLY A 224 16.01 4.71 10.23
N SER A 225 17.03 5.14 9.50
CA SER A 225 17.04 6.44 8.80
C SER A 225 16.78 6.24 7.30
N LEU A 226 15.87 7.02 6.72
CA LEU A 226 15.64 7.03 5.28
C LEU A 226 16.89 7.57 4.57
N ILE A 227 17.46 6.80 3.65
CA ILE A 227 18.68 7.17 2.91
C ILE A 227 18.46 7.37 1.41
N GLY A 228 17.40 6.81 0.84
CA GLY A 228 17.13 6.91 -0.59
C GLY A 228 15.70 6.55 -0.97
N TRP A 229 15.29 7.01 -2.16
CA TRP A 229 14.01 6.68 -2.76
C TRP A 229 14.23 6.31 -4.23
N LEU A 230 13.92 5.07 -4.58
CA LEU A 230 13.97 4.56 -5.95
C LEU A 230 12.54 4.38 -6.46
N ALA A 231 12.26 4.74 -7.71
CA ALA A 231 10.94 4.50 -8.28
C ALA A 231 10.98 4.21 -9.79
N SER A 232 9.98 3.47 -10.25
CA SER A 232 9.81 3.10 -11.67
C SER A 232 8.90 4.07 -12.45
N ASN A 233 8.55 5.22 -11.86
CA ASN A 233 7.68 6.21 -12.49
C ASN A 233 8.34 6.87 -13.71
N ASN A 234 7.66 6.73 -14.85
CA ASN A 234 8.04 7.37 -16.11
C ASN A 234 7.44 8.78 -16.27
N TYR A 235 6.56 9.18 -15.34
CA TYR A 235 5.91 10.49 -15.29
C TYR A 235 6.20 11.20 -13.96
N SER A 236 5.84 12.48 -13.87
CA SER A 236 6.09 13.35 -12.71
C SER A 236 5.42 12.93 -11.40
N HIS A 237 4.55 11.91 -11.43
CA HIS A 237 3.79 11.47 -10.28
C HIS A 237 4.70 10.83 -9.23
N SER A 238 4.56 11.32 -8.00
CA SER A 238 5.31 10.84 -6.83
C SER A 238 4.46 9.84 -6.05
N PHE A 239 4.30 8.63 -6.58
CA PHE A 239 3.40 7.63 -6.00
C PHE A 239 4.08 6.82 -4.86
N PRO A 240 3.37 6.28 -3.82
CA PRO A 240 1.98 6.51 -3.39
C PRO A 240 1.80 7.82 -2.61
N PHE A 241 2.72 8.77 -2.72
CA PHE A 241 2.79 9.86 -1.76
C PHE A 241 1.99 11.06 -2.26
N ASP A 242 0.85 11.31 -1.61
CA ASP A 242 0.02 12.48 -1.89
C ASP A 242 0.80 13.80 -1.65
N TYR A 243 1.75 13.76 -0.72
CA TYR A 243 2.62 14.89 -0.40
C TYR A 243 4.02 14.45 0.04
N ILE A 244 5.05 15.22 -0.33
CA ILE A 244 6.46 14.96 0.01
C ILE A 244 7.14 16.29 0.40
N GLU A 245 7.63 16.37 1.64
CA GLU A 245 8.53 17.44 2.12
C GLU A 245 9.97 16.96 2.32
N SER A 246 10.24 15.70 2.02
CA SER A 246 11.57 15.15 2.12
C SER A 246 12.53 15.84 1.15
N GLU A 247 13.75 16.09 1.63
CA GLU A 247 14.84 16.59 0.79
C GLU A 247 15.50 15.46 0.00
N ILE A 248 15.10 14.19 0.21
CA ILE A 248 15.63 13.03 -0.50
C ILE A 248 15.03 13.02 -1.91
N PRO A 249 15.83 13.27 -2.96
CA PRO A 249 15.32 13.27 -4.31
C PRO A 249 15.06 11.83 -4.77
N CYS A 250 14.01 11.65 -5.57
CA CYS A 250 13.72 10.36 -6.18
C CYS A 250 14.78 10.02 -7.25
N ILE A 251 15.16 8.75 -7.32
CA ILE A 251 15.91 8.19 -8.44
C ILE A 251 14.89 7.45 -9.31
N SER A 252 14.53 8.04 -10.45
CA SER A 252 13.50 7.54 -11.37
C SER A 252 13.79 7.89 -12.83
N PRO A 253 13.19 7.16 -13.79
CA PRO A 253 13.31 7.49 -15.22
C PRO A 253 12.85 8.91 -15.53
N TYR A 254 11.75 9.37 -14.91
CA TYR A 254 11.25 10.71 -15.12
C TYR A 254 12.27 11.79 -14.76
N LEU A 255 12.88 11.70 -13.56
CA LEU A 255 13.86 12.70 -13.13
C LEU A 255 15.16 12.60 -13.88
N ARG A 256 15.60 11.40 -14.28
CA ARG A 256 16.78 11.23 -15.13
C ARG A 256 16.67 12.07 -16.41
N ASP A 257 15.50 12.08 -17.03
CA ASP A 257 15.29 12.72 -18.33
C ASP A 257 14.90 14.21 -18.21
N ASN A 258 14.26 14.63 -17.11
CA ASN A 258 13.76 16.00 -16.93
C ASN A 258 14.61 16.87 -16.01
N ASP A 259 15.34 16.29 -15.06
CA ASP A 259 16.23 16.99 -14.12
C ASP A 259 17.46 16.13 -13.78
N SER A 260 18.33 15.98 -14.78
CA SER A 260 19.50 15.12 -14.69
C SER A 260 20.50 15.56 -13.62
N GLU A 261 20.56 16.85 -13.28
CA GLU A 261 21.42 17.36 -12.22
C GLU A 261 20.95 16.84 -10.84
N VAL A 262 19.65 16.96 -10.56
CA VAL A 262 19.06 16.41 -9.32
C VAL A 262 19.19 14.89 -9.28
N TYR A 263 18.92 14.21 -10.39
CA TYR A 263 19.08 12.75 -10.49
C TYR A 263 20.51 12.29 -10.17
N GLN A 264 21.52 12.89 -10.80
CA GLN A 264 22.92 12.52 -10.56
C GLN A 264 23.38 12.87 -9.14
N SER A 265 22.87 13.97 -8.57
CA SER A 265 23.12 14.31 -7.18
C SER A 265 22.51 13.28 -6.23
N ALA A 266 21.29 12.80 -6.50
CA ALA A 266 20.61 11.79 -5.69
C ALA A 266 21.35 10.45 -5.73
N ILE A 267 21.82 10.02 -6.91
CA ILE A 267 22.65 8.82 -7.07
C ILE A 267 23.91 8.92 -6.20
N LYS A 268 24.63 10.03 -6.31
CA LYS A 268 25.87 10.22 -5.57
C LYS A 268 25.64 10.19 -4.06
N ASP A 269 24.63 10.91 -3.58
CA ASP A 269 24.26 10.95 -2.16
C ASP A 269 23.88 9.56 -1.63
N LEU A 270 23.08 8.80 -2.38
CA LEU A 270 22.73 7.44 -2.00
C LEU A 270 23.96 6.51 -1.94
N ILE A 271 24.85 6.56 -2.94
CA ILE A 271 26.09 5.76 -2.93
C ILE A 271 26.96 6.10 -1.71
N ASP A 272 27.09 7.38 -1.37
CA ASP A 272 27.89 7.83 -0.23
C ASP A 272 27.28 7.32 1.10
N LYS A 273 25.95 7.35 1.25
CA LYS A 273 25.22 6.80 2.41
C LYS A 273 25.27 5.28 2.51
N ILE A 274 25.30 4.57 1.37
CA ILE A 274 25.49 3.11 1.36
C ILE A 274 26.88 2.77 1.90
N ARG A 275 27.92 3.54 1.52
CA ARG A 275 29.33 3.28 1.89
C ARG A 275 29.70 3.62 3.33
N GLY A 276 29.14 4.71 3.88
CA GLY A 276 29.47 5.22 5.22
C GLY A 276 28.63 4.60 6.30
#